data_AF-A0A9Q4QXI1-F1
#
_entry.id   AF-A0A9Q4QXI1-F1
#
_cell.length_a   1.000
_cell.length_b   1.000
_cell.length_c   1.000
_cell.angle_alpha   90.00
_cell.angle_beta   90.00
_cell.angle_gamma   90.00
#
_symmetry.space_group_name_H-M   'P 1'
#
loop_
_entity.id
_entity.type
_entity.pdbx_description
1 polymer ?
#
loop_
_entity_poly.entity_id
_entity_poly.type
_entity_poly.pdbx_seq_one_letter_code
_entity_poly.pdbx_strand_id
1 'polypeptide(L)'
;MIMDIKDFTEMIKRKRDRLDSMMRRKMPVMVGRMAKDHFQDNFRQGGFVNGGLHPWPKAKRLSSGGTDAASNYGTLLSGRKHLFKSVGYTPADYRVRVFNEVVYAPIHNWGGEIDVTVTDRMRRFAWAKFYKASGKRKKADTGQKKRVKRHTKPKELNPQAQFWRNMALTKKKRLHIRIPQRQFMGESEELNSRIREKMDQEITNILNS
;
A
#
# COMPACT_ATOMS: atom_id res chain seq x y z
N MET A 1 0.30 44.95 -38.40
CA MET A 1 -1.17 44.86 -38.29
C MET A 1 -1.55 45.38 -36.92
N ILE A 2 -2.32 46.47 -36.86
CA ILE A 2 -2.89 46.97 -35.60
C ILE A 2 -4.13 46.10 -35.33
N MET A 3 -4.17 45.45 -34.18
CA MET A 3 -5.28 44.59 -33.79
C MET A 3 -6.47 45.46 -33.42
N ASP A 4 -7.64 45.21 -34.04
CA ASP A 4 -8.86 45.95 -33.71
C ASP A 4 -9.44 45.48 -32.37
N ILE A 5 -10.26 46.33 -31.74
CA ILE A 5 -10.97 46.05 -30.48
C ILE A 5 -11.84 44.79 -30.61
N LYS A 6 -12.44 44.56 -31.78
CA LYS A 6 -13.23 43.34 -32.05
C LYS A 6 -12.36 42.09 -32.04
N ASP A 7 -11.20 42.14 -32.69
CA ASP A 7 -10.23 41.04 -32.72
C ASP A 7 -9.70 40.74 -31.32
N PHE A 8 -9.42 41.78 -30.54
CA PHE A 8 -9.02 41.64 -29.13
C PHE A 8 -10.10 41.00 -28.26
N THR A 9 -11.36 41.41 -28.42
CA THR A 9 -12.49 40.85 -27.68
C THR A 9 -12.69 39.37 -28.00
N GLU A 10 -12.60 39.00 -29.28
CA GLU A 10 -12.71 37.61 -29.72
C GLU A 10 -11.53 36.76 -29.21
N MET A 11 -10.32 37.32 -29.20
CA MET A 11 -9.14 36.65 -28.62
C MET A 11 -9.34 36.37 -27.12
N ILE A 12 -9.82 37.33 -26.33
CA ILE A 12 -10.09 37.14 -24.89
C ILE A 12 -11.12 36.03 -24.68
N LYS A 13 -12.21 36.04 -25.45
CA LYS A 13 -13.27 35.02 -25.35
C LYS A 13 -12.71 33.62 -25.60
N ARG A 14 -11.92 33.44 -26.66
CA ARG A 14 -11.27 32.16 -26.97
C ARG A 14 -10.33 31.69 -25.86
N LYS A 15 -9.55 32.60 -25.27
CA LYS A 15 -8.65 32.27 -24.14
C LYS A 15 -9.43 31.85 -22.91
N ARG A 16 -10.51 32.56 -22.59
CA ARG A 16 -11.43 32.21 -21.49
C ARG A 16 -12.02 30.81 -21.68
N ASP A 17 -12.54 30.50 -22.87
CA ASP A 17 -13.17 29.20 -23.15
C ASP A 17 -12.15 28.06 -23.11
N ARG A 18 -10.92 28.31 -23.59
CA ARG A 18 -9.80 27.37 -23.47
C ARG A 18 -9.42 27.12 -22.01
N LEU A 19 -9.31 28.19 -21.21
CA LEU A 19 -9.01 28.11 -19.79
C LEU A 19 -10.08 27.30 -19.05
N ASP A 20 -11.36 27.60 -19.30
CA ASP A 20 -12.47 26.88 -18.70
C ASP A 20 -12.44 25.39 -19.04
N SER A 21 -12.29 25.04 -20.32
CA SER A 21 -12.19 23.66 -20.77
C SER A 21 -10.98 22.93 -20.15
N MET A 22 -9.85 23.61 -20.04
CA MET A 22 -8.63 23.08 -19.41
C MET A 22 -8.85 22.81 -17.92
N MET A 23 -9.37 23.80 -17.17
CA MET A 23 -9.63 23.67 -15.73
C MET A 23 -10.73 22.65 -15.41
N ARG A 24 -11.80 22.62 -16.21
CA ARG A 24 -12.96 21.76 -15.97
C ARG A 24 -12.67 20.29 -16.27
N ARG A 25 -11.98 20.01 -17.39
CA ARG A 25 -11.84 18.63 -17.92
C ARG A 25 -10.41 18.11 -17.92
N LYS A 26 -9.41 18.92 -18.26
CA LYS A 26 -8.02 18.46 -18.42
C LYS A 26 -7.26 18.42 -17.09
N MET A 27 -7.40 19.46 -16.26
CA MET A 27 -6.71 19.54 -14.97
C MET A 27 -7.05 18.38 -14.04
N PRO A 28 -8.33 18.01 -13.83
CA PRO A 28 -8.66 16.89 -12.95
C PRO A 28 -8.00 15.56 -13.37
N VAL A 29 -7.87 15.32 -14.67
CA VAL A 29 -7.21 14.12 -15.21
C VAL A 29 -5.71 14.13 -14.91
N MET A 30 -5.05 15.28 -15.16
CA MET A 30 -3.62 15.45 -14.90
C MET A 30 -3.31 15.33 -13.41
N VAL A 31 -4.04 16.06 -12.57
CA VAL A 31 -3.89 16.03 -11.11
C VAL A 31 -4.16 14.63 -10.56
N GLY A 32 -5.19 13.94 -11.06
CA GLY A 32 -5.48 12.56 -10.66
C GLY A 32 -4.33 11.59 -10.94
N ARG A 33 -3.73 11.71 -12.13
CA ARG A 33 -2.54 10.92 -12.49
C ARG A 33 -1.36 11.25 -11.59
N MET A 34 -1.07 12.53 -11.37
CA MET A 34 0.00 12.99 -10.48
C MET A 34 -0.16 12.47 -9.06
N ALA A 35 -1.37 12.54 -8.51
CA ALA A 35 -1.67 12.05 -7.17
C ALA A 35 -1.51 10.53 -7.08
N LYS A 36 -2.01 9.78 -8.07
CA LYS A 36 -1.81 8.32 -8.15
C LYS A 36 -0.32 7.97 -8.17
N ASP A 37 0.44 8.62 -9.03
CA ASP A 37 1.88 8.37 -9.16
C ASP A 37 2.62 8.71 -7.86
N HIS A 38 2.31 9.84 -7.23
CA HIS A 38 2.87 10.26 -5.94
C HIS A 38 2.57 9.23 -4.83
N PHE A 39 1.31 8.83 -4.64
CA PHE A 39 0.96 7.85 -3.61
C PHE A 39 1.52 6.45 -3.90
N GLN A 40 1.65 6.07 -5.17
CA GLN A 40 2.37 4.86 -5.54
C GLN A 40 3.85 4.95 -5.19
N ASP A 41 4.46 6.12 -5.37
CA ASP A 41 5.87 6.32 -5.07
C ASP A 41 6.20 6.24 -3.59
N ASN A 42 5.28 6.69 -2.72
CA ASN A 42 5.37 6.47 -1.27
C ASN A 42 5.62 4.98 -0.91
N PHE A 43 5.00 4.03 -1.61
CA PHE A 43 5.29 2.60 -1.40
C PHE A 43 6.69 2.19 -1.86
N ARG A 44 7.21 2.79 -2.93
CA ARG A 44 8.56 2.50 -3.43
C ARG A 44 9.61 3.04 -2.47
N GLN A 45 9.40 4.26 -1.95
CA GLN A 45 10.25 4.91 -0.97
C GLN A 45 10.11 4.29 0.43
N GLY A 46 8.99 3.59 0.70
CA GLY A 46 8.74 2.94 1.98
C GLY A 46 8.37 3.91 3.10
N GLY A 47 7.75 5.04 2.74
CA GLY A 47 7.38 6.12 3.63
C GLY A 47 6.36 7.07 3.02
N PHE A 48 5.92 8.05 3.79
CA PHE A 48 5.02 9.11 3.33
C PHE A 48 5.79 10.39 3.05
N VAL A 49 5.69 10.93 1.84
CA VAL A 49 6.33 12.20 1.49
C VAL A 49 5.39 13.37 1.79
N ASN A 50 5.73 14.13 2.82
CA ASN A 50 5.03 15.36 3.21
C ASN A 50 5.97 16.30 3.98
N GLY A 51 6.56 17.27 3.29
CA GLY A 51 7.63 18.11 3.84
C GLY A 51 8.90 17.30 4.14
N GLY A 52 9.18 16.30 3.29
CA GLY A 52 10.22 15.29 3.49
C GLY A 52 9.66 13.87 3.59
N LEU A 53 10.55 12.88 3.48
CA LEU A 53 10.19 11.47 3.58
C LEU A 53 10.05 11.04 5.04
N HIS A 54 8.85 10.64 5.44
CA HIS A 54 8.54 10.04 6.74
C HIS A 54 8.49 8.52 6.62
N PRO A 55 9.58 7.78 6.97
CA PRO A 55 9.67 6.35 6.74
C PRO A 55 8.69 5.55 7.61
N TRP A 56 8.10 4.50 7.04
CA TRP A 56 7.16 3.65 7.77
C TRP A 56 7.84 2.75 8.80
N PRO A 57 7.14 2.41 9.90
CA PRO A 57 7.55 1.31 10.77
C PRO A 57 7.74 0.01 9.99
N LYS A 58 8.96 -0.53 10.04
CA LYS A 58 9.35 -1.74 9.30
C LYS A 58 8.40 -2.91 9.59
N ALA A 59 8.09 -3.70 8.56
CA ALA A 59 7.31 -4.92 8.75
C ALA A 59 8.12 -5.95 9.55
N LYS A 60 7.48 -6.64 10.52
CA LYS A 60 8.11 -7.70 11.34
C LYS A 60 8.79 -8.80 10.51
N ARG A 61 8.30 -9.04 9.29
CA ARG A 61 8.89 -9.97 8.32
C ARG A 61 10.35 -9.62 8.01
N LEU A 62 10.65 -8.34 7.83
CA LEU A 62 12.01 -7.87 7.51
C LEU A 62 12.99 -8.09 8.66
N SER A 63 12.50 -8.16 9.90
CA SER A 63 13.31 -8.45 11.09
C SER A 63 13.66 -9.94 11.24
N SER A 64 13.02 -10.83 10.48
CA SER A 64 13.14 -12.29 10.68
C SER A 64 14.24 -12.97 9.86
N GLY A 65 15.00 -12.23 9.04
CA GLY A 65 16.17 -12.74 8.32
C GLY A 65 15.87 -13.82 7.28
N GLY A 66 14.64 -13.86 6.75
CA GLY A 66 14.25 -14.86 5.75
C GLY A 66 15.01 -14.67 4.45
N THR A 67 15.51 -15.76 3.85
CA THR A 67 16.30 -15.75 2.62
C THR A 67 15.46 -15.78 1.34
N ASP A 68 14.14 -15.98 1.45
CA ASP A 68 13.23 -16.02 0.30
C ASP A 68 12.86 -14.62 -0.20
N ALA A 69 12.58 -14.50 -1.50
CA ALA A 69 12.23 -13.22 -2.14
C ALA A 69 11.04 -12.51 -1.43
N ALA A 70 10.10 -13.29 -0.89
CA ALA A 70 8.96 -12.75 -0.15
C ALA A 70 9.38 -12.02 1.15
N SER A 71 10.48 -12.43 1.78
CA SER A 71 11.00 -11.80 2.98
C SER A 71 11.65 -10.45 2.71
N ASN A 72 12.16 -10.23 1.49
CA ASN A 72 12.89 -9.02 1.11
C ASN A 72 12.01 -7.89 0.56
N TYR A 73 10.72 -8.13 0.28
CA TYR A 73 9.84 -7.04 -0.18
C TYR A 73 9.69 -5.96 0.89
N GLY A 74 9.75 -4.71 0.44
CA GLY A 74 9.53 -3.52 1.26
C GLY A 74 8.23 -3.53 2.05
N THR A 75 8.14 -2.66 3.05
CA THR A 75 6.95 -2.53 3.89
C THR A 75 5.73 -2.17 3.02
N LEU A 76 4.57 -2.77 3.33
CA LEU A 76 3.32 -2.72 2.51
C LEU A 76 3.43 -3.27 1.07
N LEU A 77 4.60 -3.78 0.66
CA LEU A 77 4.80 -4.44 -0.62
C LEU A 77 4.84 -5.96 -0.45
N SER A 78 4.43 -6.63 -1.53
CA SER A 78 4.42 -8.07 -1.72
C SER A 78 4.50 -8.38 -3.21
N GLY A 79 4.71 -9.63 -3.60
CA GLY A 79 4.79 -10.02 -5.01
C GLY A 79 3.59 -9.56 -5.86
N ARG A 80 2.37 -9.53 -5.31
CA ARG A 80 1.17 -9.09 -6.04
C ARG A 80 0.97 -7.56 -6.06
N LYS A 81 1.52 -6.84 -5.07
CA LYS A 81 1.40 -5.38 -4.90
C LYS A 81 -0.05 -4.85 -4.93
N HIS A 82 -1.01 -5.56 -4.33
CA HIS A 82 -2.44 -5.24 -4.44
C HIS A 82 -2.78 -3.83 -3.91
N LEU A 83 -2.42 -3.52 -2.67
CA LEU A 83 -2.68 -2.21 -2.07
C LEU A 83 -2.10 -1.04 -2.90
N PHE A 84 -0.88 -1.23 -3.42
CA PHE A 84 -0.20 -0.29 -4.31
C PHE A 84 -0.92 -0.12 -5.67
N LYS A 85 -1.38 -1.22 -6.27
CA LYS A 85 -2.05 -1.20 -7.58
C LYS A 85 -3.46 -0.61 -7.51
N SER A 86 -4.13 -0.76 -6.37
CA SER A 86 -5.50 -0.30 -6.14
C SER A 86 -5.63 1.19 -5.82
N VAL A 87 -4.54 1.98 -5.91
CA VAL A 87 -4.63 3.44 -5.90
C VAL A 87 -5.25 3.90 -7.24
N GLY A 88 -6.43 4.49 -7.15
CA GLY A 88 -7.23 4.95 -8.28
C GLY A 88 -7.65 6.41 -8.13
N TYR A 89 -8.15 6.98 -9.21
CA TYR A 89 -8.74 8.31 -9.20
C TYR A 89 -9.92 8.40 -10.18
N THR A 90 -10.88 9.26 -9.86
CA THR A 90 -12.02 9.58 -10.71
C THR A 90 -12.07 11.10 -10.89
N PRO A 91 -11.76 11.62 -12.09
CA PRO A 91 -11.91 13.03 -12.40
C PRO A 91 -13.40 13.38 -12.52
N ALA A 92 -13.74 14.61 -12.14
CA ALA A 92 -15.04 15.23 -12.31
C ALA A 92 -14.84 16.72 -12.63
N ASP A 93 -15.92 17.44 -12.91
CA ASP A 93 -15.83 18.88 -13.23
C ASP A 93 -15.11 19.64 -12.11
N TYR A 94 -13.98 20.25 -12.48
CA TYR A 94 -13.08 21.05 -11.62
C TYR A 94 -12.48 20.33 -10.41
N ARG A 95 -12.67 19.01 -10.27
CA ARG A 95 -12.20 18.26 -9.09
C ARG A 95 -11.81 16.84 -9.44
N VAL A 96 -10.94 16.25 -8.63
CA VAL A 96 -10.59 14.83 -8.75
C VAL A 96 -10.68 14.15 -7.41
N ARG A 97 -11.31 12.96 -7.39
CA ARG A 97 -11.33 12.11 -6.21
C ARG A 97 -10.25 11.06 -6.35
N VAL A 98 -9.34 10.96 -5.39
CA VAL A 98 -8.30 9.91 -5.33
C VAL A 98 -8.66 8.96 -4.19
N PHE A 99 -8.53 7.65 -4.43
CA PHE A 99 -8.99 6.63 -3.48
C PHE A 99 -8.16 5.35 -3.58
N ASN A 100 -8.36 4.47 -2.59
CA ASN A 100 -7.90 3.09 -2.64
C ASN A 100 -9.12 2.15 -2.56
N GLU A 101 -9.23 1.20 -3.49
CA GLU A 101 -10.41 0.32 -3.60
C GLU A 101 -10.44 -0.80 -2.55
N VAL A 102 -9.35 -0.99 -1.81
CA VAL A 102 -9.22 -2.14 -0.92
C VAL A 102 -9.80 -1.82 0.45
N VAL A 103 -10.68 -2.70 0.94
CA VAL A 103 -11.32 -2.61 2.26
C VAL A 103 -10.33 -2.46 3.43
N TYR A 104 -9.15 -3.09 3.35
CA TYR A 104 -8.12 -3.01 4.39
C TYR A 104 -7.15 -1.83 4.23
N ALA A 105 -7.33 -0.97 3.23
CA ALA A 105 -6.50 0.22 3.04
C ALA A 105 -6.52 1.17 4.25
N PRO A 106 -7.69 1.52 4.84
CA PRO A 106 -7.74 2.48 5.94
C PRO A 106 -6.94 2.03 7.17
N ILE A 107 -7.02 0.75 7.55
CA ILE A 107 -6.31 0.24 8.74
C ILE A 107 -4.79 0.26 8.56
N HIS A 108 -4.28 0.20 7.32
CA HIS A 108 -2.87 0.43 7.06
C HIS A 108 -2.51 1.91 7.05
N ASN A 109 -3.35 2.76 6.45
CA ASN A 109 -3.08 4.19 6.33
C ASN A 109 -3.08 4.92 7.68
N TRP A 110 -4.08 4.63 8.52
CA TRP A 110 -4.30 5.30 9.81
C TRP A 110 -3.77 4.50 11.00
N GLY A 111 -3.49 3.20 10.81
CA GLY A 111 -3.23 2.29 11.91
C GLY A 111 -4.51 1.99 12.69
N GLY A 112 -4.37 1.19 13.75
CA GLY A 112 -5.48 0.88 14.64
C GLY A 112 -5.38 -0.52 15.24
N GLU A 113 -6.43 -0.90 15.93
CA GLU A 113 -6.55 -2.21 16.57
C GLU A 113 -7.67 -2.99 15.91
N ILE A 114 -7.43 -4.29 15.69
CA ILE A 114 -8.42 -5.19 15.11
C ILE A 114 -8.55 -6.46 15.97
N ASP A 115 -9.78 -6.93 16.07
CA ASP A 115 -10.11 -8.17 16.75
C ASP A 115 -10.47 -9.23 15.73
N VAL A 116 -9.59 -10.23 15.58
CA VAL A 116 -9.79 -11.30 14.61
C VAL A 116 -10.23 -12.56 15.33
N THR A 117 -11.34 -13.16 14.88
CA THR A 117 -11.79 -14.46 15.39
C THR A 117 -10.88 -15.58 14.88
N VAL A 118 -10.38 -16.43 15.78
CA VAL A 118 -9.50 -17.55 15.44
C VAL A 118 -10.29 -18.63 14.74
N THR A 119 -10.02 -18.83 13.46
CA THR A 119 -10.64 -19.89 12.64
C THR A 119 -9.80 -21.16 12.59
N ASP A 120 -10.42 -22.30 12.30
CA ASP A 120 -9.70 -23.56 12.12
C ASP A 120 -8.71 -23.51 10.96
N ARG A 121 -9.02 -22.72 9.92
CA ARG A 121 -8.09 -22.46 8.81
C ARG A 121 -6.81 -21.77 9.29
N MET A 122 -6.92 -20.82 10.22
CA MET A 122 -5.75 -20.17 10.84
C MET A 122 -4.93 -21.17 11.66
N ARG A 123 -5.58 -22.06 12.42
CA ARG A 123 -4.88 -23.11 13.18
C ARG A 123 -4.14 -24.08 12.26
N ARG A 124 -4.80 -24.53 11.19
CA ARG A 124 -4.19 -25.39 10.14
C ARG A 124 -2.99 -24.69 9.50
N PHE A 125 -3.11 -23.39 9.21
CA PHE A 125 -1.99 -22.60 8.68
C PHE A 125 -0.83 -22.49 9.67
N ALA A 126 -1.12 -22.22 10.94
CA ALA A 126 -0.10 -22.17 11.99
C ALA A 126 0.63 -23.52 12.13
N TRP A 127 -0.09 -24.64 12.07
CA TRP A 127 0.53 -25.97 12.01
C TRP A 127 1.42 -26.16 10.78
N ALA A 128 0.97 -25.75 9.59
CA ALA A 128 1.78 -25.83 8.38
C ALA A 128 3.09 -25.03 8.51
N LYS A 129 3.04 -23.83 9.10
CA LYS A 129 4.22 -23.01 9.38
C LYS A 129 5.14 -23.62 10.44
N PHE A 130 4.59 -24.24 11.48
CA PHE A 130 5.37 -24.98 12.49
C PHE A 130 6.18 -26.10 11.84
N TYR A 131 5.57 -26.94 11.03
CA TYR A 131 6.28 -28.04 10.36
C TYR A 131 7.36 -27.52 9.42
N LYS A 132 7.09 -26.46 8.65
CA LYS A 132 8.09 -25.81 7.80
C LYS A 132 9.29 -25.30 8.61
N ALA A 133 9.05 -24.61 9.72
CA ALA A 133 10.10 -24.03 10.56
C ALA A 133 10.88 -25.07 11.39
N SER A 134 10.25 -26.18 11.76
CA SER A 134 10.88 -27.24 12.54
C SER A 134 11.77 -28.18 11.72
N GLY A 135 11.74 -28.07 10.38
CA GLY A 135 12.41 -29.01 9.47
C GLY A 135 11.80 -30.42 9.47
N LYS A 136 10.79 -30.69 10.30
CA LYS A 136 10.08 -31.97 10.35
C LYS A 136 9.09 -32.01 9.20
N ARG A 137 9.51 -32.56 8.06
CA ARG A 137 8.57 -32.96 7.00
C ARG A 137 7.55 -33.93 7.61
N LYS A 138 6.25 -33.69 7.39
CA LYS A 138 5.24 -34.73 7.63
C LYS A 138 5.67 -35.94 6.81
N LYS A 139 5.95 -37.07 7.46
CA LYS A 139 6.13 -38.34 6.74
C LYS A 139 4.82 -38.60 6.00
N ALA A 140 4.91 -38.88 4.70
CA ALA A 140 3.79 -39.44 3.96
C ALA A 140 3.35 -40.71 4.69
N ASP A 141 2.04 -40.93 4.76
CA ASP A 141 1.44 -42.09 5.42
C ASP A 141 1.66 -43.35 4.58
N THR A 142 2.92 -43.75 4.42
CA THR A 142 3.28 -45.11 4.01
C THR A 142 3.28 -45.92 5.29
N GLY A 143 2.30 -46.81 5.44
CA GLY A 143 1.92 -47.55 6.66
C GLY A 143 2.98 -48.48 7.28
N GLN A 144 4.20 -48.00 7.51
CA GLN A 144 5.23 -48.70 8.27
C GLN A 144 5.52 -47.94 9.57
N LYS A 145 4.81 -48.34 10.63
CA LYS A 145 5.09 -47.94 12.02
C LYS A 145 6.42 -48.56 12.48
N LYS A 146 7.56 -47.94 12.17
CA LYS A 146 8.81 -48.25 12.88
C LYS A 146 8.74 -47.69 14.30
N ARG A 147 8.71 -48.59 15.31
CA ARG A 147 8.88 -48.26 16.73
C ARG A 147 10.24 -47.61 16.92
N VAL A 148 10.29 -46.28 17.02
CA VAL A 148 11.51 -45.55 17.38
C VAL A 148 11.59 -45.44 18.90
N LYS A 149 12.67 -45.99 19.48
CA LYS A 149 13.01 -45.89 20.90
C LYS A 149 13.06 -44.41 21.31
N ARG A 150 12.18 -44.02 22.25
CA ARG A 150 12.14 -42.69 22.87
C ARG A 150 13.23 -42.59 23.93
N HIS A 151 14.39 -42.05 23.58
CA HIS A 151 15.26 -41.35 24.55
C HIS A 151 16.21 -40.42 23.79
N THR A 152 15.68 -39.27 23.37
CA THR A 152 16.50 -38.10 23.01
C THR A 152 15.78 -36.90 23.58
N LYS A 153 16.48 -36.13 24.41
CA LYS A 153 15.99 -34.86 25.00
C LYS A 153 15.32 -34.03 23.90
N PRO A 154 14.17 -33.38 24.16
CA PRO A 154 13.49 -32.61 23.14
C PRO A 154 14.44 -31.55 22.62
N LYS A 155 14.91 -31.70 21.37
CA LYS A 155 15.70 -30.68 20.69
C LYS A 155 14.96 -29.35 20.84
N GLU A 156 15.62 -28.36 21.44
CA GLU A 156 15.04 -27.03 21.63
C GLU A 156 14.48 -26.54 20.30
N LEU A 157 13.20 -26.23 20.30
CA LEU A 157 12.50 -25.83 19.09
C LEU A 157 13.01 -24.45 18.70
N ASN A 158 13.25 -24.22 17.40
CA ASN A 158 13.48 -22.88 16.87
C ASN A 158 12.42 -21.91 17.43
N PRO A 159 12.77 -20.73 17.97
CA PRO A 159 11.82 -19.75 18.50
C PRO A 159 10.63 -19.48 17.56
N GLN A 160 10.88 -19.43 16.24
CA GLN A 160 9.83 -19.26 15.24
C GLN A 160 8.88 -20.46 15.17
N ALA A 161 9.40 -21.69 15.29
CA ALA A 161 8.57 -22.89 15.34
C ALA A 161 7.71 -22.89 16.62
N GLN A 162 8.29 -22.52 17.76
CA GLN A 162 7.56 -22.46 19.03
C GLN A 162 6.42 -21.43 18.99
N PHE A 163 6.65 -20.26 18.37
CA PHE A 163 5.60 -19.27 18.10
C PHE A 163 4.41 -19.87 17.32
N TRP A 164 4.68 -20.55 16.20
CA TRP A 164 3.62 -21.16 15.38
C TRP A 164 2.88 -22.28 16.10
N ARG A 165 3.57 -23.08 16.92
CA ARG A 165 2.93 -24.10 17.76
C ARG A 165 1.97 -23.48 18.77
N ASN A 166 2.40 -22.43 19.46
CA ASN A 166 1.56 -21.71 20.44
C ASN A 166 0.34 -21.08 19.76
N MET A 167 0.52 -20.52 18.56
CA MET A 167 -0.59 -19.97 17.78
C MET A 167 -1.59 -21.05 17.34
N ALA A 168 -1.13 -22.23 16.94
CA ALA A 168 -2.02 -23.32 16.55
C ALA A 168 -2.84 -23.87 17.73
N LEU A 169 -2.23 -23.94 18.91
CA LEU A 169 -2.81 -24.46 20.14
C LEU A 169 -3.56 -23.42 20.99
N THR A 170 -3.62 -22.16 20.55
CA THR A 170 -4.23 -21.08 21.34
C THR A 170 -5.68 -21.40 21.72
N LYS A 171 -6.04 -21.28 23.00
CA LYS A 171 -7.45 -21.43 23.42
C LYS A 171 -8.26 -20.14 23.20
N LYS A 172 -7.60 -19.03 22.84
CA LYS A 172 -8.26 -17.74 22.61
C LYS A 172 -9.19 -17.83 21.40
N LYS A 173 -10.43 -17.33 21.57
CA LYS A 173 -11.41 -17.21 20.47
C LYS A 173 -11.15 -15.98 19.61
N ARG A 174 -10.60 -14.90 20.18
CA ARG A 174 -10.24 -13.66 19.48
C ARG A 174 -8.77 -13.31 19.69
N LEU A 175 -8.15 -12.71 18.68
CA LEU A 175 -6.81 -12.14 18.72
C LEU A 175 -6.92 -10.64 18.53
N HIS A 176 -6.49 -9.90 19.55
CA HIS A 176 -6.31 -8.46 19.48
C HIS A 176 -4.98 -8.16 18.78
N ILE A 177 -5.03 -7.41 17.69
CA ILE A 177 -3.86 -7.10 16.86
C ILE A 177 -3.76 -5.59 16.69
N ARG A 178 -2.64 -5.01 17.16
CA ARG A 178 -2.29 -3.62 16.91
C ARG A 178 -1.51 -3.49 15.61
N ILE A 179 -2.06 -2.73 14.67
CA ILE A 179 -1.47 -2.41 13.37
C ILE A 179 -0.90 -0.99 13.46
N PRO A 180 0.41 -0.80 13.25
CA PRO A 180 0.99 0.53 13.27
C PRO A 180 0.56 1.31 12.01
N GLN A 181 0.44 2.62 12.17
CA GLN A 181 0.16 3.55 11.09
C GLN A 181 1.27 3.52 10.04
N ARG A 182 0.87 3.43 8.76
CA ARG A 182 1.74 3.49 7.60
C ARG A 182 1.02 4.30 6.54
N GLN A 183 1.02 5.62 6.73
CA GLN A 183 0.32 6.53 5.86
C GLN A 183 0.92 6.48 4.46
N PHE A 184 0.10 6.17 3.46
CA PHE A 184 0.52 6.14 2.06
C PHE A 184 -0.33 7.08 1.20
N MET A 185 -1.49 7.51 1.71
CA MET A 185 -2.38 8.49 1.12
C MET A 185 -2.78 9.55 2.16
N GLY A 186 -2.83 10.80 1.72
CA GLY A 186 -3.19 11.96 2.54
C GLY A 186 -2.71 13.26 1.90
N GLU A 187 -2.86 14.36 2.62
CA GLU A 187 -2.29 15.65 2.23
C GLU A 187 -0.76 15.58 2.16
N SER A 188 -0.19 16.12 1.09
CA SER A 188 1.25 16.17 0.85
C SER A 188 1.63 17.52 0.27
N GLU A 189 2.56 18.20 0.92
CA GLU A 189 3.10 19.48 0.45
C GLU A 189 3.75 19.34 -0.93
N GLU A 190 4.54 18.29 -1.17
CA GLU A 190 5.21 18.06 -2.43
C GLU A 190 4.23 17.79 -3.58
N LEU A 191 3.16 17.04 -3.31
CA LEU A 191 2.09 16.84 -4.28
C LEU A 191 1.39 18.16 -4.59
N ASN A 192 1.04 18.93 -3.56
CA ASN A 192 0.34 20.20 -3.71
C ASN A 192 1.18 21.23 -4.49
N SER A 193 2.48 21.32 -4.21
CA SER A 193 3.41 22.19 -4.95
C SER A 193 3.51 21.79 -6.41
N ARG A 194 3.68 20.50 -6.72
CA ARG A 194 3.71 20.01 -8.11
C ARG A 194 2.41 20.30 -8.86
N ILE A 195 1.26 20.16 -8.18
CA ILE A 195 -0.05 20.48 -8.77
C ILE A 195 -0.15 21.96 -9.12
N ARG A 196 0.30 22.85 -8.22
CA ARG A 196 0.32 24.30 -8.47
C ARG A 196 1.22 24.65 -9.64
N GLU A 197 2.47 24.17 -9.64
CA GLU A 197 3.42 24.37 -10.75
C GLU A 197 2.83 23.91 -12.09
N LYS A 198 2.19 22.74 -12.09
CA LYS A 198 1.56 22.22 -13.31
C LYS A 198 0.38 23.09 -13.75
N MET A 199 -0.44 23.56 -12.81
CA MET A 199 -1.54 24.47 -13.10
C MET A 199 -1.04 25.79 -13.71
N ASP A 200 -0.05 26.42 -13.09
CA ASP A 200 0.54 27.68 -13.54
C ASP A 200 1.16 27.54 -14.94
N GLN A 201 1.82 26.41 -15.20
CA GLN A 201 2.36 26.10 -16.52
C GLN A 201 1.25 26.02 -17.59
N GLU A 202 0.15 25.31 -17.30
CA GLU A 202 -0.96 25.17 -18.26
C GLU A 202 -1.70 26.49 -18.48
N ILE A 203 -1.88 27.29 -17.43
CA ILE A 203 -2.47 28.64 -17.55
C ILE A 203 -1.58 29.53 -18.42
N THR A 204 -0.28 29.59 -18.12
CA THR A 204 0.70 30.39 -18.87
C THR A 204 0.74 29.99 -20.35
N ASN A 205 0.68 28.69 -20.65
CA ASN A 205 0.64 28.20 -22.03
C ASN A 205 -0.60 28.68 -22.78
N ILE A 206 -1.77 28.73 -22.14
CA ILE A 206 -3.00 29.25 -22.77
C ILE A 206 -2.92 30.76 -22.97
N LEU A 207 -2.40 31.48 -21.99
CA LEU A 207 -2.27 32.94 -22.05
C LEU A 207 -1.26 33.39 -23.11
N ASN A 208 -0.21 32.59 -23.36
CA ASN A 208 0.81 32.87 -24.38
C ASN A 208 0.48 32.30 -25.78
N SER A 209 -0.54 31.43 -25.88
CA SER A 209 -1.08 30.96 -27.18
C SER A 209 -1.95 32.00 -27.87
#